data_AF-A0A834AE34-F1
#
_entry.id   AF-A0A834AE34-F1
#
_cell.length_a   1.000
_cell.length_b   1.000
_cell.length_c   1.000
_cell.angle_alpha   90.00
_cell.angle_beta   90.00
_cell.angle_gamma   90.00
#
_symmetry.space_group_name_H-M   'P 1'
#
loop_
_entity.id
_entity.type
_entity.pdbx_description
1 polymer ?
#
loop_
_entity_poly.entity_id
_entity_poly.type
_entity_poly.pdbx_seq_one_letter_code
_entity_poly.pdbx_strand_id
1 'polypeptide(L)'
;MINMAFVTQSAPDICKKLQKLEGFASMNISQLIEMANKVYNNREEAAETTALEKQKRKAALLTAALAAPAKGLQKKGQKGYFKVDKDQCAYCKERGHWKRDCPNQKQKEDPVFPSAPGILSLAGLAIE
;
A
#
# COMPACT_ATOMS: atom_id res chain seq x y z
N MET A 1 -42.19 -23.51 -1.11
CA MET A 1 -41.22 -22.56 -1.69
C MET A 1 -39.80 -23.12 -1.67
N ILE A 2 -39.55 -24.28 -2.29
CA ILE A 2 -38.25 -24.97 -2.18
C ILE A 2 -37.16 -24.24 -2.98
N ASN A 3 -37.50 -23.67 -4.15
CA ASN A 3 -36.57 -22.91 -4.99
C ASN A 3 -36.03 -21.64 -4.31
N MET A 4 -36.91 -20.90 -3.62
CA MET A 4 -36.49 -19.69 -2.88
C MET A 4 -35.55 -20.04 -1.74
N ALA A 5 -35.85 -21.11 -1.00
CA ALA A 5 -35.02 -21.61 0.08
C ALA A 5 -33.65 -22.07 -0.44
N PHE A 6 -33.60 -22.83 -1.54
CA PHE A 6 -32.37 -23.26 -2.17
C PHE A 6 -31.46 -22.10 -2.56
N VAL A 7 -32.00 -21.08 -3.25
CA VAL A 7 -31.22 -19.90 -3.67
C VAL A 7 -30.71 -19.11 -2.46
N THR A 8 -31.58 -18.87 -1.47
CA THR A 8 -31.23 -18.08 -0.28
C THR A 8 -30.20 -18.78 0.61
N GLN A 9 -30.24 -20.11 0.68
CA GLN A 9 -29.30 -20.91 1.49
C GLN A 9 -28.01 -21.28 0.75
N SER A 10 -27.94 -21.06 -0.56
CA SER A 10 -26.74 -21.32 -1.36
C SER A 10 -25.60 -20.35 -1.02
N ALA A 11 -24.38 -20.70 -1.43
CA ALA A 11 -23.21 -19.82 -1.28
C ALA A 11 -23.46 -18.43 -1.92
N PRO A 12 -22.90 -17.34 -1.38
CA PRO A 12 -23.25 -15.97 -1.80
C PRO A 12 -23.03 -15.67 -3.29
N ASP A 13 -21.98 -16.22 -3.88
CA ASP A 13 -21.64 -16.12 -5.30
C ASP A 13 -22.63 -16.89 -6.18
N ILE A 14 -22.98 -18.11 -5.78
CA ILE A 14 -23.99 -18.95 -6.44
C ILE A 14 -25.37 -18.28 -6.38
N CYS A 15 -25.78 -17.83 -5.20
CA CYS A 15 -27.03 -17.12 -4.98
C CYS A 15 -27.15 -15.88 -5.88
N LYS A 16 -26.12 -15.01 -5.90
CA LYS A 16 -26.08 -13.83 -6.77
C LYS A 16 -26.17 -14.18 -8.26
N LYS A 17 -25.65 -15.33 -8.67
CA LYS A 17 -25.72 -15.77 -10.07
C LYS A 17 -27.11 -16.30 -10.41
N LEU A 18 -27.70 -17.11 -9.54
CA LEU A 18 -29.04 -17.68 -9.72
C LEU A 18 -30.15 -16.61 -9.67
N GLN A 19 -30.04 -15.62 -8.79
CA GLN A 19 -30.98 -14.50 -8.71
C GLN A 19 -30.99 -13.62 -9.97
N LYS A 20 -29.89 -13.59 -10.73
CA LYS A 20 -29.81 -12.85 -12.01
C LYS A 20 -30.51 -13.57 -13.16
N LEU A 21 -30.82 -14.85 -13.00
CA LEU A 21 -31.55 -15.61 -13.99
C LEU A 21 -33.04 -15.32 -13.81
N GLU A 22 -33.61 -14.62 -14.80
CA GLU A 22 -35.02 -14.30 -14.82
C GLU A 22 -35.83 -15.60 -14.78
N GLY A 23 -36.75 -15.73 -13.82
CA GLY A 23 -37.58 -16.93 -13.67
C GLY A 23 -36.99 -18.09 -12.85
N PHE A 24 -35.95 -17.88 -12.02
CA PHE A 24 -35.46 -18.94 -11.11
C PHE A 24 -36.53 -19.49 -10.16
N ALA A 25 -37.59 -18.72 -9.88
CA ALA A 25 -38.73 -19.19 -9.11
C ALA A 25 -39.52 -20.30 -9.84
N SER A 26 -39.55 -20.25 -11.17
CA SER A 26 -40.29 -21.14 -12.06
C SER A 26 -39.47 -22.33 -12.55
N MET A 27 -38.16 -22.34 -12.31
CA MET A 27 -37.27 -23.45 -12.69
C MET A 27 -37.48 -24.68 -11.82
N ASN A 28 -37.20 -25.85 -12.36
CA ASN A 28 -37.19 -27.06 -11.54
C ASN A 28 -35.91 -27.11 -10.67
N ILE A 29 -35.98 -27.82 -9.54
CA ILE A 29 -34.85 -27.91 -8.60
C ILE A 29 -33.60 -28.49 -9.28
N SER A 30 -33.76 -29.47 -10.17
CA SER A 30 -32.63 -30.09 -10.89
C SER A 30 -31.86 -29.09 -11.75
N GLN A 31 -32.55 -28.18 -12.43
CA GLN A 31 -31.96 -27.10 -13.22
C GLN A 31 -31.22 -26.11 -12.32
N LEU A 32 -31.81 -25.74 -11.17
CA LEU A 32 -31.14 -24.89 -10.17
C LEU A 32 -29.84 -25.53 -9.66
N ILE A 33 -29.86 -26.84 -9.38
CA ILE A 33 -28.67 -27.60 -8.95
C ILE A 33 -27.62 -27.63 -10.06
N GLU A 34 -28.00 -27.89 -11.31
CA GLU A 34 -27.05 -27.94 -12.43
C GLU A 34 -26.36 -26.58 -12.64
N MET A 35 -27.11 -25.50 -12.56
CA MET A 35 -26.55 -24.15 -12.66
C MET A 35 -25.66 -23.80 -11.46
N ALA A 36 -26.05 -24.20 -10.24
CA ALA A 36 -25.22 -24.03 -9.06
C ALA A 36 -23.88 -24.77 -9.21
N ASN A 37 -23.91 -26.01 -9.70
CA ASN A 37 -22.72 -26.81 -9.98
C ASN A 37 -21.83 -26.17 -11.06
N LYS A 38 -22.40 -25.63 -12.14
CA LYS A 38 -21.63 -24.89 -13.15
C LYS A 38 -20.92 -23.67 -12.54
N VAL A 39 -21.61 -22.91 -11.68
CA VAL A 39 -21.00 -21.75 -11.01
C VAL A 39 -19.89 -22.19 -10.05
N TYR A 40 -20.10 -23.28 -9.32
CA TYR A 40 -19.10 -23.84 -8.42
C TYR A 40 -17.84 -24.33 -9.15
N ASN A 41 -18.00 -25.16 -10.19
CA ASN A 41 -16.88 -25.73 -10.95
C ASN A 41 -16.06 -24.63 -11.65
N ASN A 42 -16.74 -23.63 -12.24
CA ASN A 42 -16.05 -22.51 -12.89
C ASN A 42 -15.25 -21.66 -11.88
N ARG A 43 -15.68 -21.60 -10.62
CA ARG A 43 -14.93 -20.92 -9.55
C ARG A 43 -13.67 -21.69 -9.19
N GLU A 44 -13.78 -23.00 -9.08
CA GLU A 44 -12.66 -23.88 -8.76
C GLU A 44 -11.59 -23.83 -9.87
N GLU A 45 -12.00 -23.92 -11.15
CA GLU A 45 -11.08 -23.80 -12.29
C GLU A 45 -10.36 -22.43 -12.33
N ALA A 46 -11.08 -21.33 -12.09
CA ALA A 46 -10.47 -20.01 -11.99
C ALA A 46 -9.49 -19.89 -10.81
N ALA A 47 -9.80 -20.55 -9.68
CA ALA A 47 -8.90 -20.57 -8.52
C ALA A 47 -7.64 -21.41 -8.81
N GLU A 48 -7.78 -22.57 -9.43
CA GLU A 48 -6.68 -23.47 -9.78
C GLU A 48 -5.73 -22.85 -10.79
N THR A 49 -6.25 -22.24 -11.87
CA THR A 49 -5.42 -21.56 -12.87
C THR A 49 -4.59 -20.43 -12.25
N THR A 50 -5.18 -19.61 -11.37
CA THR A 50 -4.42 -18.56 -10.68
C THR A 50 -3.42 -19.11 -9.67
N ALA A 51 -3.73 -20.22 -9.00
CA ALA A 51 -2.80 -20.90 -8.09
C ALA A 51 -1.61 -21.50 -8.86
N LEU A 52 -1.87 -22.15 -9.99
CA LEU A 52 -0.86 -22.70 -10.88
C LEU A 52 0.03 -21.58 -11.46
N GLU A 53 -0.54 -20.47 -11.91
CA GLU A 53 0.25 -19.33 -12.39
C GLU A 53 1.11 -18.71 -11.29
N LYS A 54 0.59 -18.59 -10.06
CA LYS A 54 1.40 -18.18 -8.90
C LYS A 54 2.51 -19.19 -8.61
N GLN A 55 2.23 -20.49 -8.72
CA GLN A 55 3.22 -21.54 -8.51
C GLN A 55 4.31 -21.51 -9.59
N LYS A 56 3.94 -21.39 -10.86
CA LYS A 56 4.88 -21.22 -11.99
C LYS A 56 5.76 -19.99 -11.81
N ARG A 57 5.18 -18.84 -11.41
CA ARG A 57 5.96 -17.63 -11.10
C ARG A 57 6.96 -17.86 -9.98
N LYS A 58 6.55 -18.52 -8.89
CA LYS A 58 7.45 -18.87 -7.79
C LYS A 58 8.56 -19.82 -8.26
N ALA A 59 8.22 -20.85 -9.02
CA ALA A 59 9.19 -21.80 -9.57
C ALA A 59 10.19 -21.09 -10.50
N ALA A 60 9.73 -20.23 -11.41
CA ALA A 60 10.58 -19.46 -12.31
C ALA A 60 11.54 -18.52 -11.54
N LEU A 61 11.06 -17.86 -10.49
CA LEU A 61 11.92 -17.03 -9.62
C LEU A 61 12.98 -17.86 -8.90
N LEU A 62 12.63 -19.04 -8.40
CA LEU A 62 13.57 -19.95 -7.76
C LEU A 62 14.62 -20.47 -8.75
N THR A 63 14.21 -20.89 -9.94
CA THR A 63 15.14 -21.33 -11.00
C THR A 63 16.08 -20.19 -11.42
N ALA A 64 15.57 -18.97 -11.58
CA ALA A 64 16.39 -17.82 -11.93
C ALA A 64 17.43 -17.47 -10.84
N ALA A 65 17.07 -17.62 -9.56
CA ALA A 65 18.00 -17.39 -8.46
C ALA A 65 19.15 -18.41 -8.41
N LEU A 66 18.87 -19.67 -8.76
CA LEU A 66 19.88 -20.74 -8.82
C LEU A 66 20.75 -20.67 -10.08
N ALA A 67 20.18 -20.26 -11.21
CA ALA A 67 20.89 -20.14 -12.49
C ALA A 67 21.72 -18.84 -12.59
N ALA A 68 21.50 -17.88 -11.68
CA ALA A 68 22.33 -16.70 -11.60
C ALA A 68 23.77 -17.13 -11.22
N PRO A 69 24.79 -16.81 -12.03
CA PRO A 69 26.16 -16.93 -11.55
C PRO A 69 26.28 -16.09 -10.29
N ALA A 70 27.07 -16.55 -9.31
CA ALA A 70 27.38 -15.84 -8.07
C ALA A 70 28.15 -14.53 -8.36
N LYS A 71 27.51 -13.59 -9.05
CA LYS A 71 27.92 -12.20 -9.12
C LYS A 71 27.52 -11.67 -7.77
N GLY A 72 28.51 -11.61 -6.89
CA GLY A 72 28.36 -11.14 -5.52
C GLY A 72 27.47 -9.91 -5.46
N LEU A 73 26.67 -9.84 -4.41
CA LEU A 73 25.82 -8.70 -4.06
C LEU A 73 26.60 -7.40 -4.21
N GLN A 74 26.62 -6.83 -5.42
CA GLN A 74 27.05 -5.46 -5.65
C GLN A 74 25.92 -4.66 -5.07
N LYS A 75 26.05 -4.33 -3.78
CA LYS A 75 25.26 -3.32 -3.08
C LYS A 75 25.34 -2.06 -3.96
N LYS A 76 24.36 -1.89 -4.84
CA LYS A 76 24.08 -0.63 -5.54
C LYS A 76 24.15 0.44 -4.47
N GLY A 77 25.08 1.38 -4.67
CA GLY A 77 25.60 2.27 -3.65
C GLY A 77 24.55 2.67 -2.63
N GLN A 78 24.82 2.31 -1.37
CA GLN A 78 24.21 3.03 -0.26
C GLN A 78 24.49 4.50 -0.56
N LYS A 79 23.44 5.27 -0.86
CA LYS A 79 23.47 6.70 -0.66
C LYS A 79 23.85 6.84 0.81
N GLY A 80 25.14 7.11 1.04
CA GLY A 80 25.74 7.06 2.35
C GLY A 80 25.02 8.04 3.23
N TYR A 81 24.15 7.53 4.10
CA TYR A 81 24.06 8.12 5.42
C TYR A 81 25.48 8.01 5.97
N PHE A 82 26.28 9.08 5.81
CA PHE A 82 27.59 9.14 6.43
C PHE A 82 27.36 8.82 7.90
N LYS A 83 27.91 7.69 8.37
CA LYS A 83 27.88 7.32 9.78
C LYS A 83 28.74 8.32 10.52
N VAL A 84 28.20 9.49 10.82
CA VAL A 84 28.65 10.29 11.94
C VAL A 84 28.15 9.55 13.18
N ASP A 85 29.07 9.18 14.08
CA ASP A 85 28.70 8.65 15.38
C ASP A 85 27.79 9.66 16.11
N LYS A 86 27.04 9.19 17.11
CA LYS A 86 26.02 10.00 17.83
C LYS A 86 26.54 11.34 18.34
N ASP A 87 27.85 11.47 18.53
CA ASP A 87 28.52 12.64 19.10
C ASP A 87 29.37 13.43 18.10
N GLN A 88 29.34 13.08 16.80
CA GLN A 88 30.08 13.76 15.74
C GLN A 88 29.20 14.78 15.00
N CYS A 89 29.72 15.98 14.81
CA CYS A 89 29.11 17.02 14.02
C CYS A 89 28.92 16.58 12.55
N ALA A 90 27.68 16.60 12.05
CA ALA A 90 27.40 16.22 10.65
C ALA A 90 27.94 17.20 9.59
N TYR A 91 28.56 18.32 9.99
CA TYR A 91 29.20 19.29 9.08
C TYR A 91 30.73 19.12 9.03
N CYS A 92 31.44 19.31 10.15
CA CYS A 92 32.90 19.21 10.20
C CYS A 92 33.44 17.84 10.69
N LYS A 93 32.57 16.93 11.16
CA LYS A 93 32.91 15.59 11.68
C LYS A 93 33.69 15.56 13.00
N GLU A 94 33.87 16.69 13.67
CA GLU A 94 34.47 16.75 15.00
C GLU A 94 33.45 16.42 16.09
N ARG A 95 33.91 15.95 17.25
CA ARG A 95 33.04 15.61 18.39
C ARG A 95 32.80 16.81 19.30
N GLY A 96 31.70 16.79 20.05
CA GLY A 96 31.40 17.76 21.10
C GLY A 96 30.47 18.91 20.69
N HIS A 97 30.00 18.94 19.44
CA HIS A 97 28.98 19.88 18.98
C HIS A 97 28.13 19.24 17.87
N TRP A 98 26.88 19.70 17.74
CA TRP A 98 25.99 19.27 16.67
C TRP A 98 26.12 20.18 15.45
N LYS A 99 25.58 19.76 14.31
CA LYS A 99 25.68 20.52 13.05
C LYS A 99 25.28 21.99 13.18
N ARG A 100 24.27 22.32 13.99
CA ARG A 100 23.75 23.68 14.20
C ARG A 100 24.67 24.57 15.04
N ASP A 101 25.51 23.98 15.86
CA ASP A 101 26.42 24.66 16.78
C ASP A 101 27.86 24.57 16.27
N CYS A 102 28.04 24.22 14.99
CA CYS A 102 29.36 24.02 14.44
C CYS A 102 30.05 25.37 14.25
N PRO A 103 31.23 25.59 14.85
CA PRO A 103 31.96 26.86 14.74
C PRO A 103 32.41 27.15 13.31
N ASN A 104 32.48 26.11 12.47
CA ASN A 104 32.79 26.23 11.04
C ASN A 104 31.55 26.45 10.17
N GLN A 105 30.34 26.45 10.74
CA GLN A 105 29.13 26.72 9.98
C GLN A 105 29.02 28.24 9.78
N LYS A 106 29.33 28.70 8.57
CA LYS A 106 29.13 30.09 8.17
C LYS A 106 27.67 30.46 8.40
N GLN A 107 27.41 31.30 9.39
CA GLN A 107 26.09 31.85 9.64
C GLN A 107 25.66 32.56 8.35
N LYS A 108 24.57 32.11 7.74
CA LYS A 108 23.86 32.97 6.80
C LYS A 108 23.26 34.05 7.66
N GLU A 109 23.82 35.24 7.60
CA GLU A 109 23.20 36.44 8.16
C GLU A 109 21.80 36.52 7.55
N ASP A 110 20.78 36.38 8.40
CA ASP A 110 19.42 36.68 7.99
C ASP A 110 19.38 38.18 7.64
N PRO A 111 18.81 38.58 6.49
CA PRO A 111 18.71 39.99 6.15
C PRO A 111 17.88 40.70 7.22
N VAL A 112 18.52 41.60 7.97
CA VAL A 112 17.87 42.53 8.89
C VAL A 112 16.93 43.41 8.05
N PHE A 113 15.64 43.12 8.12
CA PHE A 113 14.62 44.04 7.61
C PHE A 113 14.58 45.26 8.54
N PRO A 114 14.78 46.49 8.03
CA PRO A 114 14.69 47.67 8.86
C PRO A 114 13.27 47.81 9.40
N SER A 115 13.16 47.95 10.73
CA SER A 115 11.91 48.14 11.45
C SER A 115 11.26 49.46 11.02
N ALA A 116 10.08 49.38 10.40
CA ALA A 116 9.25 50.55 10.12
C ALA A 116 8.60 51.07 11.42
N PRO A 117 8.51 52.40 11.63
CA PRO A 117 7.95 52.98 12.84
C PRO A 117 6.41 53.00 12.82
N GLY A 118 5.82 52.56 13.94
CA GLY A 118 4.57 53.05 14.54
C GLY A 118 3.31 53.13 13.68
N ILE A 119 2.36 52.20 13.91
CA ILE A 119 0.93 52.50 13.76
C ILE A 119 0.25 52.27 15.12
N LEU A 120 -0.47 53.31 15.53
CA LEU A 120 -1.14 53.52 16.80
C LEU A 120 -2.27 52.50 17.03
N SER A 121 -2.34 52.03 18.27
CA SER A 121 -3.44 51.23 18.81
C SER A 121 -4.76 51.99 18.70
N LEU A 122 -5.76 51.42 18.03
CA LEU A 122 -7.15 51.86 18.11
C LEU A 122 -7.95 50.76 18.82
N ALA A 123 -8.06 50.90 20.15
CA ALA A 123 -8.99 50.12 20.95
C ALA A 123 -10.38 50.79 20.92
N GLY A 124 -11.41 49.98 20.70
CA GLY A 124 -12.79 50.31 21.06
C GLY A 124 -13.79 50.22 19.91
N LEU A 125 -14.66 49.22 19.93
CA LEU A 125 -16.06 49.42 20.37
C LEU A 125 -16.74 48.05 20.51
N ALA A 126 -17.14 47.72 21.75
CA ALA A 126 -18.22 46.79 22.00
C ALA A 126 -19.54 47.51 21.73
N ILE A 127 -20.49 46.85 21.07
CA ILE A 127 -21.89 47.24 21.07
C ILE A 127 -22.71 45.96 21.34
N GLU A 128 -23.65 46.12 22.28
CA GLU A 128 -24.68 45.18 22.76
C GLU A 128 -25.48 44.46 21.66
#